data_AF-A0A2H0JPN4-F1
#
_entry.id   AF-A0A2H0JPN4-F1
#
_cell.length_a   1.000
_cell.length_b   1.000
_cell.length_c   1.000
_cell.angle_alpha   90.00
_cell.angle_beta   90.00
_cell.angle_gamma   90.00
#
_symmetry.space_group_name_H-M   'P 1'
#
loop_
_entity.id
_entity.type
_entity.pdbx_description
1 polymer ?
#
loop_
_entity_poly.entity_id
_entity_poly.type
_entity_poly.pdbx_seq_one_letter_code
_entity_poly.pdbx_strand_id
1 'polypeptide(L)'
;MILLLVASFLLLALGAGTTRRAALFSLAGLAGVGAALLWGAIGASSLSTYLTSAATGLGVGSLVLAGRFHRLRQSSKARPWLAMGTVLLTVAVLMGLGRAWLSTSDHVTWLVELGPDDDISEIEPVLVAFDLSHERAFPTLSREDQPDLAQVYLLHGSPADMSSAVSELRLDTENVDHLEPNLRLQFIDQATGSPADMSVLETRLLENDPLAPSQWELEATGAHSVHALLQSLQPVRPATVAILDTGVDATHEDLADVVTHGSIRIDSNGHGTHVAGTAAAVTNNRLGVASMNWEGAFIRIAAYQALSANGTGTLEGIAQAIVDATTDNVDVISMSLGADTGGPTPKVIRDAIAFALSRDIPVVVSAGNNGTDADRQFPANVDGVIVVGAVDRNLDRASFSNTTRTLERRIAAPGSNILSVRTGGGYVSMSGTSMATPAVSGLLGLLRALNPSLTTRDLWALIRDTATDIPAAHEIGPLLNSGAALQQYQISMTDVEGPLQNM
;
A
#
# COMPACT_ATOMS: atom_id res chain seq x y z
N MET A 1 -28.09 -18.17 18.57
CA MET A 1 -28.75 -17.11 17.77
C MET A 1 -29.41 -17.65 16.52
N ILE A 2 -28.64 -18.28 15.64
CA ILE A 2 -29.12 -19.15 14.55
C ILE A 2 -30.34 -20.02 14.95
N LEU A 3 -30.46 -20.41 16.22
CA LEU A 3 -31.62 -21.10 16.82
C LEU A 3 -32.95 -20.35 16.81
N LEU A 4 -32.92 -19.07 17.10
CA LEU A 4 -34.07 -18.20 16.98
C LEU A 4 -34.31 -18.04 15.46
N LEU A 5 -33.28 -17.87 14.61
CA LEU A 5 -33.41 -17.72 13.13
C LEU A 5 -34.11 -18.85 12.39
N VAL A 6 -33.96 -20.10 12.81
CA VAL A 6 -34.70 -21.23 12.23
C VAL A 6 -36.12 -21.30 12.79
N ALA A 7 -36.31 -20.91 14.06
CA ALA A 7 -37.64 -20.67 14.61
C ALA A 7 -38.34 -19.52 13.87
N SER A 8 -37.60 -18.62 13.21
CA SER A 8 -38.16 -17.61 12.30
C SER A 8 -38.88 -18.18 11.08
N PHE A 9 -38.54 -19.40 10.68
CA PHE A 9 -38.92 -19.86 9.35
C PHE A 9 -40.04 -20.90 9.35
N LEU A 10 -40.07 -21.79 10.33
CA LEU A 10 -41.13 -22.81 10.43
C LEU A 10 -42.49 -22.23 10.77
N LEU A 11 -42.45 -21.02 11.27
CA LEU A 11 -43.41 -20.50 12.20
C LEU A 11 -44.16 -19.41 11.36
N LEU A 12 -43.49 -18.60 10.54
CA LEU A 12 -44.18 -17.89 9.45
C LEU A 12 -44.80 -18.82 8.38
N ALA A 13 -44.28 -20.04 8.20
CA ALA A 13 -44.76 -20.98 7.17
C ALA A 13 -46.04 -21.76 7.56
N LEU A 14 -46.22 -22.09 8.83
CA LEU A 14 -47.37 -22.89 9.30
C LEU A 14 -48.58 -22.02 9.67
N GLY A 15 -48.59 -20.74 9.22
CA GLY A 15 -48.96 -19.60 10.07
C GLY A 15 -50.20 -18.72 9.75
N ALA A 16 -50.66 -18.69 8.51
CA ALA A 16 -51.79 -17.84 8.13
C ALA A 16 -52.65 -18.46 7.03
N GLY A 17 -52.88 -19.77 7.12
CA GLY A 17 -54.16 -20.37 6.74
C GLY A 17 -55.04 -20.48 7.98
N THR A 18 -56.36 -20.57 7.83
CA THR A 18 -57.32 -20.72 8.94
C THR A 18 -57.00 -21.92 9.81
N THR A 19 -56.23 -21.70 10.87
CA THR A 19 -56.42 -22.24 12.24
C THR A 19 -55.54 -21.47 13.23
N ARG A 20 -55.93 -21.40 14.52
CA ARG A 20 -55.22 -20.70 15.62
C ARG A 20 -53.75 -21.12 15.83
N ARG A 21 -53.35 -22.31 15.37
CA ARG A 21 -51.95 -22.78 15.45
C ARG A 21 -51.03 -21.94 14.58
N ALA A 22 -51.59 -21.37 13.54
CA ALA A 22 -50.85 -20.68 12.52
C ALA A 22 -50.27 -19.32 13.06
N ALA A 23 -51.04 -18.56 13.82
CA ALA A 23 -50.55 -17.33 14.44
C ALA A 23 -49.40 -17.57 15.46
N LEU A 24 -49.41 -18.73 16.13
CA LEU A 24 -48.34 -19.15 17.04
C LEU A 24 -47.07 -19.49 16.30
N PHE A 25 -47.21 -20.20 15.17
CA PHE A 25 -46.17 -20.38 14.18
C PHE A 25 -45.62 -18.97 13.82
N SER A 26 -46.36 -17.93 13.41
CA SER A 26 -45.68 -16.70 12.91
C SER A 26 -44.83 -15.91 13.94
N LEU A 27 -44.94 -16.22 15.24
CA LEU A 27 -44.30 -15.50 16.35
C LEU A 27 -42.85 -15.90 16.66
N ALA A 28 -42.54 -17.19 16.86
CA ALA A 28 -41.12 -17.61 16.83
C ALA A 28 -40.50 -17.42 15.44
N GLY A 29 -41.38 -17.23 14.44
CA GLY A 29 -41.21 -16.76 13.07
C GLY A 29 -40.51 -15.40 12.96
N LEU A 30 -40.43 -14.68 14.05
CA LEU A 30 -39.79 -13.38 14.19
C LEU A 30 -38.70 -13.39 15.26
N ALA A 31 -38.83 -14.29 16.25
CA ALA A 31 -37.87 -14.45 17.34
C ALA A 31 -36.48 -14.88 16.82
N GLY A 32 -36.44 -15.94 16.04
CA GLY A 32 -36.18 -15.70 14.64
C GLY A 32 -34.93 -15.01 14.10
N VAL A 33 -35.25 -14.24 13.07
CA VAL A 33 -34.52 -13.16 12.45
C VAL A 33 -34.00 -12.19 13.51
N GLY A 34 -34.70 -11.99 14.64
CA GLY A 34 -34.15 -11.31 15.82
C GLY A 34 -32.80 -11.88 16.28
N ALA A 35 -32.57 -13.14 15.97
CA ALA A 35 -31.36 -13.86 16.21
C ALA A 35 -30.66 -14.36 14.92
N ALA A 36 -30.84 -13.67 13.78
CA ALA A 36 -29.78 -13.39 12.79
C ALA A 36 -29.11 -12.04 13.09
N LEU A 37 -29.92 -11.14 13.64
CA LEU A 37 -29.57 -9.75 13.87
C LEU A 37 -28.59 -9.59 15.05
N LEU A 38 -28.71 -10.39 16.11
CA LEU A 38 -27.73 -10.40 17.23
C LEU A 38 -26.29 -10.93 16.86
N TRP A 39 -25.99 -11.39 15.63
CA TRP A 39 -24.84 -12.23 15.14
C TRP A 39 -24.19 -11.44 14.02
N GLY A 40 -25.00 -10.75 13.21
CA GLY A 40 -24.58 -9.49 12.60
C GLY A 40 -24.17 -8.44 13.65
N ALA A 41 -24.75 -8.45 14.86
CA ALA A 41 -24.32 -7.61 15.97
C ALA A 41 -23.08 -8.11 16.74
N ILE A 42 -22.60 -9.34 16.49
CA ILE A 42 -21.29 -9.81 17.01
C ILE A 42 -20.12 -9.27 16.16
N GLY A 43 -20.39 -8.56 15.06
CA GLY A 43 -19.39 -7.75 14.34
C GLY A 43 -19.73 -6.26 14.23
N ALA A 44 -20.86 -5.80 14.78
CA ALA A 44 -21.25 -4.41 14.71
C ALA A 44 -21.18 -3.78 16.10
N SER A 45 -20.17 -2.93 16.30
CA SER A 45 -19.80 -2.34 17.60
C SER A 45 -20.80 -1.32 18.19
N SER A 46 -21.94 -1.03 17.54
CA SER A 46 -22.87 0.00 18.05
C SER A 46 -24.37 -0.25 17.77
N LEU A 47 -25.19 0.16 18.75
CA LEU A 47 -26.67 0.12 18.75
C LEU A 47 -27.29 0.79 17.51
N SER A 48 -26.63 1.80 16.95
CA SER A 48 -27.10 2.49 15.76
C SER A 48 -26.98 1.63 14.49
N THR A 49 -26.00 0.70 14.38
CA THR A 49 -25.85 -0.18 13.20
C THR A 49 -27.05 -1.11 13.13
N TYR A 50 -27.44 -1.60 14.29
CA TYR A 50 -28.58 -2.47 14.46
C TYR A 50 -29.87 -1.76 14.02
N LEU A 51 -30.11 -0.54 14.50
CA LEU A 51 -31.32 0.23 14.18
C LEU A 51 -31.43 0.58 12.69
N THR A 52 -30.32 0.96 12.04
CA THR A 52 -30.31 1.23 10.60
C THR A 52 -30.60 -0.04 9.79
N SER A 53 -29.97 -1.17 10.14
CA SER A 53 -30.20 -2.46 9.45
C SER A 53 -31.65 -2.95 9.60
N ALA A 54 -32.23 -2.78 10.79
CA ALA A 54 -33.62 -3.12 11.06
C ALA A 54 -34.61 -2.25 10.28
N ALA A 55 -34.37 -0.94 10.21
CA ALA A 55 -35.21 0.00 9.45
C ALA A 55 -35.20 -0.31 7.94
N THR A 56 -34.03 -0.61 7.37
CA THR A 56 -33.90 -1.01 5.95
C THR A 56 -34.65 -2.31 5.67
N GLY A 57 -34.48 -3.33 6.53
CA GLY A 57 -35.16 -4.61 6.37
C GLY A 57 -36.68 -4.50 6.39
N LEU A 58 -37.22 -3.72 7.33
CA LEU A 58 -38.66 -3.45 7.42
C LEU A 58 -39.19 -2.62 6.24
N GLY A 59 -38.41 -1.64 5.78
CA GLY A 59 -38.74 -0.83 4.61
C GLY A 59 -38.88 -1.67 3.33
N VAL A 60 -37.88 -2.51 3.03
CA VAL A 60 -37.89 -3.40 1.86
C VAL A 60 -39.04 -4.41 1.95
N GLY A 61 -39.26 -5.03 3.10
CA GLY A 61 -40.38 -5.98 3.30
C GLY A 61 -41.75 -5.35 3.06
N SER A 62 -41.94 -4.11 3.50
CA SER A 62 -43.18 -3.35 3.31
C SER A 62 -43.44 -3.02 1.83
N LEU A 63 -42.40 -2.67 1.07
CA LEU A 63 -42.49 -2.42 -0.38
C LEU A 63 -42.82 -3.70 -1.18
N VAL A 64 -42.21 -4.83 -0.82
CA VAL A 64 -42.49 -6.13 -1.46
C VAL A 64 -43.95 -6.54 -1.24
N LEU A 65 -44.47 -6.39 -0.01
CA LEU A 65 -45.88 -6.62 0.30
C LEU A 65 -46.78 -5.70 -0.52
N ALA A 66 -46.45 -4.41 -0.61
CA ALA A 66 -47.22 -3.46 -1.40
C ALA A 66 -47.23 -3.83 -2.90
N GLY A 67 -46.10 -4.28 -3.45
CA GLY A 67 -46.00 -4.78 -4.83
C GLY A 67 -46.86 -6.02 -5.08
N ARG A 68 -46.94 -6.96 -4.12
CA ARG A 68 -47.83 -8.13 -4.20
C ARG A 68 -49.31 -7.71 -4.15
N PHE A 69 -49.68 -6.80 -3.25
CA PHE A 69 -51.06 -6.29 -3.20
C PHE A 69 -51.45 -5.52 -4.45
N HIS A 70 -50.52 -4.76 -5.03
CA HIS A 70 -50.73 -4.00 -6.27
C HIS A 70 -50.90 -4.92 -7.50
N ARG A 71 -50.12 -6.02 -7.61
CA ARG A 71 -50.29 -7.03 -8.68
C ARG A 71 -51.57 -7.85 -8.52
N LEU A 72 -52.00 -8.14 -7.28
CA LEU A 72 -53.17 -8.97 -7.04
C LEU A 72 -54.49 -8.20 -7.22
N ARG A 73 -54.52 -6.89 -6.96
CA ARG A 73 -55.65 -5.99 -7.28
C ARG A 73 -55.14 -4.55 -7.42
N GLN A 74 -55.64 -3.77 -8.38
CA GLN A 74 -55.51 -2.30 -8.43
C GLN A 74 -56.30 -1.65 -7.26
N SER A 75 -55.96 -2.00 -6.01
CA SER A 75 -56.73 -1.67 -4.84
C SER A 75 -56.06 -0.57 -4.02
N SER A 76 -56.87 0.31 -3.45
CA SER A 76 -56.47 1.36 -2.51
C SER A 76 -55.72 0.84 -1.27
N LYS A 77 -55.76 -0.48 -1.02
CA LYS A 77 -55.08 -1.15 0.10
C LYS A 77 -53.56 -1.27 -0.05
N ALA A 78 -52.99 -1.06 -1.25
CA ALA A 78 -51.54 -1.05 -1.44
C ALA A 78 -50.86 0.27 -1.01
N ARG A 79 -51.62 1.38 -0.99
CA ARG A 79 -51.11 2.73 -0.70
C ARG A 79 -50.48 2.89 0.70
N PRO A 80 -51.08 2.36 1.79
CA PRO A 80 -50.51 2.49 3.13
C PRO A 80 -49.16 1.77 3.27
N TRP A 81 -49.00 0.61 2.62
CA TRP A 81 -47.77 -0.19 2.66
C TRP A 81 -46.64 0.43 1.84
N LEU A 82 -46.96 1.04 0.70
CA LEU A 82 -46.01 1.86 -0.06
C LEU A 82 -45.50 3.04 0.77
N ALA A 83 -46.41 3.79 1.42
CA ALA A 83 -46.06 4.93 2.26
C ALA A 83 -45.21 4.53 3.48
N MET A 84 -45.55 3.42 4.14
CA MET A 84 -44.76 2.89 5.25
C MET A 84 -43.36 2.47 4.80
N GLY A 85 -43.25 1.77 3.65
CA GLY A 85 -41.98 1.33 3.10
C GLY A 85 -41.05 2.48 2.72
N THR A 86 -41.57 3.53 2.10
CA THR A 86 -40.79 4.74 1.79
C THR A 86 -40.36 5.49 3.04
N VAL A 87 -41.22 5.68 4.03
CA VAL A 87 -40.86 6.34 5.30
C VAL A 87 -39.73 5.60 6.01
N LEU A 88 -39.82 4.27 6.12
CA LEU A 88 -38.79 3.47 6.79
C LEU A 88 -37.45 3.50 6.05
N LEU A 89 -37.45 3.49 4.71
CA LEU A 89 -36.23 3.66 3.93
C LEU A 89 -35.64 5.06 4.10
N THR A 90 -36.45 6.12 4.12
CA THR A 90 -35.96 7.48 4.37
C THR A 90 -35.34 7.59 5.76
N VAL A 91 -35.95 7.00 6.79
CA VAL A 91 -35.38 6.94 8.15
C VAL A 91 -34.04 6.20 8.15
N ALA A 92 -33.95 5.06 7.44
CA ALA A 92 -32.68 4.33 7.33
C ALA A 92 -31.60 5.15 6.62
N VAL A 93 -31.94 5.87 5.55
CA VAL A 93 -31.03 6.78 4.83
C VAL A 93 -30.59 7.93 5.75
N LEU A 94 -31.52 8.58 6.45
CA LEU A 94 -31.19 9.66 7.38
C LEU A 94 -30.33 9.19 8.57
N MET A 95 -30.58 7.99 9.09
CA MET A 95 -29.73 7.38 10.12
C MET A 95 -28.35 7.00 9.55
N GLY A 96 -28.27 6.53 8.31
CA GLY A 96 -27.01 6.27 7.61
C GLY A 96 -26.21 7.55 7.34
N LEU A 97 -26.87 8.63 6.93
CA LEU A 97 -26.27 9.95 6.76
C LEU A 97 -25.86 10.55 8.12
N GLY A 98 -26.69 10.40 9.15
CA GLY A 98 -26.37 10.77 10.52
C GLY A 98 -25.17 10.00 11.07
N ARG A 99 -24.98 8.73 10.67
CA ARG A 99 -23.76 7.96 10.97
C ARG A 99 -22.55 8.48 10.23
N ALA A 100 -22.65 8.79 8.95
CA ALA A 100 -21.57 9.44 8.22
C ALA A 100 -21.22 10.81 8.83
N TRP A 101 -22.19 11.48 9.46
CA TRP A 101 -22.03 12.77 10.13
C TRP A 101 -21.64 12.68 11.62
N LEU A 102 -21.85 11.53 12.28
CA LEU A 102 -21.44 11.26 13.67
C LEU A 102 -20.12 10.46 13.74
N SER A 103 -19.79 9.67 12.71
CA SER A 103 -18.46 9.06 12.55
C SER A 103 -17.42 10.07 12.08
N THR A 104 -17.83 11.30 11.79
CA THR A 104 -16.97 12.48 11.64
C THR A 104 -16.78 13.21 12.97
N SER A 105 -16.91 12.53 14.12
CA SER A 105 -16.20 13.00 15.31
C SER A 105 -14.70 12.93 14.96
N ASP A 106 -14.13 14.08 14.60
CA ASP A 106 -12.75 14.29 14.17
C ASP A 106 -11.77 13.87 15.26
N HIS A 107 -11.62 12.57 15.50
CA HIS A 107 -10.54 12.08 16.34
C HIS A 107 -9.23 12.32 15.59
N VAL A 108 -8.36 13.08 16.23
CA VAL A 108 -7.00 13.31 15.76
C VAL A 108 -6.09 12.31 16.43
N THR A 109 -5.01 11.96 15.73
CA THR A 109 -4.00 11.05 16.27
C THR A 109 -2.64 11.72 16.32
N TRP A 110 -1.91 11.44 17.39
CA TRP A 110 -0.56 11.89 17.63
C TRP A 110 0.32 10.71 17.99
N LEU A 111 1.59 10.79 17.63
CA LEU A 111 2.62 9.87 18.04
C LEU A 111 3.38 10.50 19.19
N VAL A 112 3.52 9.75 20.28
CA VAL A 112 4.39 10.08 21.41
C VAL A 112 5.45 9.00 21.53
N GLU A 113 6.70 9.43 21.63
CA GLU A 113 7.82 8.57 21.96
C GLU A 113 8.23 8.83 23.39
N LEU A 114 8.27 7.77 24.18
CA LEU A 114 8.71 7.82 25.57
C LEU A 114 10.21 7.54 25.64
N GLY A 115 10.84 7.96 26.74
CA GLY A 115 12.23 7.61 26.99
C GLY A 115 12.45 6.10 27.05
N PRO A 116 13.70 5.64 26.86
CA PRO A 116 14.02 4.21 26.69
C PRO A 116 13.64 3.33 27.89
N ASP A 117 13.67 3.91 29.10
CA ASP A 117 13.35 3.24 30.36
C ASP A 117 11.93 3.56 30.87
N ASP A 118 11.20 4.44 30.20
CA ASP A 118 9.90 4.93 30.67
C ASP A 118 8.75 3.98 30.31
N ASP A 119 7.65 4.13 31.04
CA ASP A 119 6.41 3.39 30.82
C ASP A 119 5.25 4.36 30.59
N ILE A 120 4.27 3.94 29.80
CA ILE A 120 3.09 4.76 29.49
C ILE A 120 2.34 5.22 30.76
N SER A 121 2.44 4.46 31.85
CA SER A 121 1.86 4.84 33.15
C SER A 121 2.38 6.15 33.73
N GLU A 122 3.58 6.61 33.33
CA GLU A 122 4.14 7.89 33.78
C GLU A 122 3.37 9.09 33.18
N ILE A 123 2.87 8.96 31.94
CA ILE A 123 2.07 10.01 31.27
C ILE A 123 0.56 9.79 31.35
N GLU A 124 0.12 8.64 31.86
CA GLU A 124 -1.30 8.28 32.03
C GLU A 124 -2.14 9.35 32.77
N PRO A 125 -1.64 10.05 33.82
CA PRO A 125 -2.40 11.12 34.46
C PRO A 125 -2.79 12.25 33.50
N VAL A 126 -1.93 12.58 32.53
CA VAL A 126 -2.21 13.57 31.49
C VAL A 126 -3.24 13.02 30.50
N LEU A 127 -3.06 11.77 30.06
CA LEU A 127 -3.99 11.14 29.11
C LEU A 127 -5.42 11.07 29.66
N VAL A 128 -5.58 10.64 30.91
CA VAL A 128 -6.88 10.56 31.59
C VAL A 128 -7.48 11.94 31.82
N ALA A 129 -6.68 12.96 32.15
CA ALA A 129 -7.17 14.32 32.37
C ALA A 129 -7.81 14.93 31.11
N PHE A 130 -7.38 14.48 29.92
CA PHE A 130 -7.83 14.96 28.62
C PHE A 130 -8.57 13.88 27.81
N ASP A 131 -9.14 12.85 28.45
CA ASP A 131 -9.93 11.80 27.77
C ASP A 131 -9.23 11.20 26.52
N LEU A 132 -7.91 11.03 26.61
CA LEU A 132 -7.12 10.42 25.57
C LEU A 132 -7.01 8.91 25.80
N SER A 133 -7.11 8.15 24.72
CA SER A 133 -6.77 6.73 24.70
C SER A 133 -5.44 6.52 23.96
N HIS A 134 -4.77 5.41 24.25
CA HIS A 134 -3.48 5.11 23.66
C HIS A 134 -3.36 3.64 23.24
N GLU A 135 -2.50 3.37 22.27
CA GLU A 135 -2.02 2.03 21.92
C GLU A 135 -0.56 2.10 21.50
N ARG A 136 0.18 0.97 21.55
CA ARG A 136 1.54 0.96 20.97
C ARG A 136 1.42 1.11 19.46
N ALA A 137 2.23 2.00 18.88
CA ALA A 137 2.27 2.16 17.44
C ALA A 137 2.82 0.90 16.75
N PHE A 138 3.83 0.26 17.34
CA PHE A 138 4.48 -0.94 16.77
C PHE A 138 4.48 -2.10 17.77
N PRO A 139 3.34 -2.79 17.98
CA PRO A 139 3.19 -3.78 19.04
C PRO A 139 4.02 -5.05 18.85
N THR A 140 4.53 -5.30 17.65
CA THR A 140 5.37 -6.46 17.32
C THR A 140 6.86 -6.23 17.59
N LEU A 141 7.30 -4.98 17.75
CA LEU A 141 8.69 -4.65 18.03
C LEU A 141 9.01 -4.81 19.52
N SER A 142 10.13 -5.48 19.80
CA SER A 142 10.70 -5.53 21.14
C SER A 142 11.65 -4.36 21.36
N ARG A 143 11.81 -3.92 22.63
CA ARG A 143 12.82 -2.91 23.00
C ARG A 143 14.25 -3.37 22.72
N GLU A 144 14.49 -4.68 22.64
CA GLU A 144 15.79 -5.25 22.28
C GLU A 144 16.09 -5.07 20.79
N ASP A 145 15.06 -5.22 19.94
CA ASP A 145 15.20 -5.08 18.49
C ASP A 145 15.36 -3.62 18.06
N GLN A 146 14.51 -2.73 18.60
CA GLN A 146 14.48 -1.29 18.31
C GLN A 146 13.95 -0.51 19.52
N PRO A 147 14.83 0.08 20.37
CA PRO A 147 14.41 0.74 21.60
C PRO A 147 13.51 1.96 21.34
N ASP A 148 13.86 2.78 20.33
CA ASP A 148 13.14 4.02 20.00
C ASP A 148 11.71 3.70 19.49
N LEU A 149 11.60 2.88 18.43
CA LEU A 149 10.29 2.54 17.84
C LEU A 149 9.40 1.74 18.81
N ALA A 150 9.95 0.84 19.63
CA ALA A 150 9.16 0.07 20.60
C ALA A 150 8.50 0.94 21.70
N GLN A 151 8.96 2.18 21.86
CA GLN A 151 8.48 3.17 22.81
C GLN A 151 7.57 4.23 22.18
N VAL A 152 7.15 4.04 20.92
CA VAL A 152 6.19 4.92 20.26
C VAL A 152 4.76 4.44 20.52
N TYR A 153 3.91 5.36 20.97
CA TYR A 153 2.49 5.16 21.22
C TYR A 153 1.64 6.08 20.34
N LEU A 154 0.52 5.57 19.86
CA LEU A 154 -0.50 6.31 19.16
C LEU A 154 -1.54 6.81 20.17
N LEU A 155 -1.72 8.13 20.25
CA LEU A 155 -2.70 8.79 21.09
C LEU A 155 -3.93 9.15 20.27
N HIS A 156 -5.13 8.91 20.81
CA HIS A 156 -6.41 9.21 20.18
C HIS A 156 -7.27 10.07 21.09
N GLY A 157 -7.86 11.14 20.56
CA GLY A 157 -8.78 11.99 21.31
C GLY A 157 -9.44 13.05 20.46
N SER A 158 -10.24 13.92 21.08
CA SER A 158 -10.82 15.07 20.38
C SER A 158 -9.73 16.10 20.04
N PRO A 159 -9.91 16.97 19.04
CA PRO A 159 -8.90 17.98 18.69
C PRO A 159 -8.60 18.95 19.84
N ALA A 160 -9.62 19.30 20.63
CA ALA A 160 -9.47 20.23 21.76
C ALA A 160 -8.68 19.61 22.91
N ASP A 161 -9.00 18.36 23.24
CA ASP A 161 -8.34 17.65 24.31
C ASP A 161 -6.90 17.29 23.94
N MET A 162 -6.69 16.83 22.70
CA MET A 162 -5.35 16.54 22.17
C MET A 162 -4.45 17.78 22.18
N SER A 163 -4.97 18.95 21.77
CA SER A 163 -4.19 20.18 21.80
C SER A 163 -3.75 20.57 23.22
N SER A 164 -4.59 20.29 24.21
CA SER A 164 -4.28 20.59 25.62
C SER A 164 -3.27 19.59 26.17
N ALA A 165 -3.49 18.29 25.93
CA ALA A 165 -2.59 17.22 26.34
C ALA A 165 -1.18 17.38 25.74
N VAL A 166 -1.07 17.64 24.43
CA VAL A 166 0.23 17.87 23.76
C VAL A 166 0.98 19.05 24.39
N SER A 167 0.28 20.07 24.88
CA SER A 167 0.92 21.20 25.55
C SER A 167 1.54 20.80 26.89
N GLU A 168 0.88 19.91 27.65
CA GLU A 168 1.40 19.37 28.91
C GLU A 168 2.52 18.35 28.66
N LEU A 169 2.32 17.40 27.73
CA LEU A 169 3.31 16.37 27.41
C LEU A 169 4.63 16.96 26.88
N ARG A 170 4.59 18.10 26.19
CA ARG A 170 5.81 18.83 25.76
C ARG A 170 6.62 19.42 26.91
N LEU A 171 6.00 19.63 28.07
CA LEU A 171 6.69 20.12 29.28
C LEU A 171 7.30 18.97 30.08
N ASP A 172 6.80 17.75 29.89
CA ASP A 172 7.30 16.54 30.51
C ASP A 172 8.50 15.96 29.75
N THR A 173 9.61 16.71 29.74
CA THR A 173 10.86 16.29 29.08
C THR A 173 11.60 15.18 29.84
N GLU A 174 11.06 14.73 30.98
CA GLU A 174 11.61 13.59 31.72
C GLU A 174 11.13 12.27 31.11
N ASN A 175 9.83 12.20 30.75
CA ASN A 175 9.22 10.97 30.21
C ASN A 175 8.99 10.99 28.69
N VAL A 176 8.92 12.17 28.06
CA VAL A 176 8.57 12.33 26.64
C VAL A 176 9.76 12.83 25.84
N ASP A 177 10.27 11.96 24.97
CA ASP A 177 11.40 12.26 24.08
C ASP A 177 10.96 12.99 22.82
N HIS A 178 9.82 12.59 22.24
CA HIS A 178 9.32 13.20 21.01
C HIS A 178 7.79 13.15 20.89
N LEU A 179 7.24 14.16 20.20
CA LEU A 179 5.80 14.29 19.91
C LEU A 179 5.59 14.81 18.50
N GLU A 180 4.79 14.09 17.71
CA GLU A 180 4.42 14.54 16.37
C GLU A 180 2.99 14.18 15.98
N PRO A 181 2.30 15.01 15.17
CA PRO A 181 1.00 14.66 14.66
C PRO A 181 1.11 13.48 13.70
N ASN A 182 0.16 12.53 13.77
CA ASN A 182 0.12 11.40 12.83
C ASN A 182 -0.50 11.84 11.50
N LEU A 183 0.30 12.55 10.70
CA LEU A 183 -0.12 13.16 9.44
C LEU A 183 -0.60 12.10 8.43
N ARG A 184 -1.52 12.50 7.55
CA ARG A 184 -1.94 11.69 6.40
C ARG A 184 -1.15 12.07 5.16
N LEU A 185 -0.58 11.08 4.52
CA LEU A 185 0.08 11.12 3.23
C LEU A 185 -0.85 10.62 2.13
N GLN A 186 -0.50 10.91 0.88
CA GLN A 186 -1.09 10.29 -0.30
C GLN A 186 0.04 9.67 -1.15
N PHE A 187 -0.28 8.71 -2.03
CA PHE A 187 0.64 8.42 -3.14
C PHE A 187 0.82 9.70 -3.96
N ILE A 188 1.95 9.78 -4.65
CA ILE A 188 2.29 10.97 -5.40
C ILE A 188 1.45 10.99 -6.69
N ASP A 189 0.76 12.09 -7.01
CA ASP A 189 -0.18 12.17 -8.14
C ASP A 189 0.42 11.64 -9.46
N GLN A 190 -0.34 10.81 -10.17
CA GLN A 190 0.07 10.18 -11.42
C GLN A 190 -0.85 10.58 -12.57
N ALA A 191 -0.29 10.77 -13.77
CA ALA A 191 -1.11 10.83 -14.97
C ALA A 191 -1.35 9.41 -15.51
N THR A 192 -2.61 9.03 -15.71
CA THR A 192 -2.98 7.76 -16.36
C THR A 192 -3.27 8.00 -17.84
N GLY A 193 -2.79 7.10 -18.68
CA GLY A 193 -3.00 7.13 -20.13
C GLY A 193 -3.32 5.75 -20.68
N SER A 194 -3.98 5.70 -21.83
CA SER A 194 -4.10 4.47 -22.61
C SER A 194 -2.72 4.08 -23.17
N PRO A 195 -2.42 2.77 -23.34
CA PRO A 195 -1.21 2.34 -24.04
C PRO A 195 -1.13 3.05 -25.40
N ALA A 196 -0.02 3.72 -25.67
CA ALA A 196 0.18 4.35 -26.97
C ALA A 196 0.32 3.25 -28.04
N ASP A 197 -0.45 3.37 -29.12
CA ASP A 197 -0.32 2.51 -30.31
C ASP A 197 0.97 2.90 -31.05
N MET A 198 2.03 2.12 -30.84
CA MET A 198 3.36 2.42 -31.36
C MET A 198 3.72 1.48 -32.51
N SER A 199 4.10 2.07 -33.65
CA SER A 199 4.65 1.32 -34.78
C SER A 199 6.06 0.84 -34.44
N VAL A 200 6.19 -0.45 -34.19
CA VAL A 200 7.45 -1.13 -33.84
C VAL A 200 8.28 -1.41 -35.10
N LEU A 201 9.54 -0.98 -35.12
CA LEU A 201 10.55 -1.54 -36.04
C LEU A 201 10.84 -2.97 -35.56
N GLU A 202 10.60 -3.99 -36.39
CA GLU A 202 10.83 -5.41 -36.09
C GLU A 202 12.31 -5.70 -35.78
N THR A 203 12.75 -5.35 -34.57
CA THR A 203 13.92 -5.92 -33.93
C THR A 203 13.43 -7.16 -33.22
N ARG A 204 13.99 -8.33 -33.55
CA ARG A 204 13.61 -9.58 -32.89
C ARG A 204 14.13 -9.54 -31.45
N LEU A 205 13.28 -9.08 -30.54
CA LEU A 205 13.50 -9.11 -29.10
C LEU A 205 13.66 -10.56 -28.59
N LEU A 206 14.35 -10.70 -27.47
CA LEU A 206 14.57 -11.99 -26.81
C LEU A 206 13.35 -12.39 -25.98
N GLU A 207 12.75 -11.39 -25.36
CA GLU A 207 11.48 -11.37 -24.66
C GLU A 207 10.39 -11.88 -25.61
N ASN A 208 9.59 -12.84 -25.14
CA ASN A 208 8.44 -13.33 -25.88
C ASN A 208 7.12 -12.69 -25.42
N ASP A 209 7.24 -11.69 -24.54
CA ASP A 209 6.18 -10.89 -23.94
C ASP A 209 5.61 -9.92 -24.99
N PRO A 210 4.31 -10.00 -25.34
CA PRO A 210 3.72 -9.28 -26.46
C PRO A 210 3.77 -7.75 -26.34
N LEU A 211 3.89 -7.19 -25.13
CA LEU A 211 3.97 -5.75 -24.90
C LEU A 211 5.39 -5.23 -24.67
N ALA A 212 6.41 -6.10 -24.59
CA ALA A 212 7.80 -5.67 -24.44
C ALA A 212 8.26 -4.66 -25.53
N PRO A 213 7.87 -4.79 -26.82
CA PRO A 213 8.21 -3.78 -27.83
C PRO A 213 7.65 -2.37 -27.57
N SER A 214 6.61 -2.25 -26.72
CA SER A 214 5.99 -0.99 -26.33
C SER A 214 6.60 -0.38 -25.06
N GLN A 215 7.54 -1.09 -24.42
CA GLN A 215 8.21 -0.68 -23.19
C GLN A 215 9.56 -0.03 -23.49
N TRP A 216 9.53 1.24 -23.85
CA TRP A 216 10.73 2.02 -24.18
C TRP A 216 11.76 2.06 -23.04
N GLU A 217 11.30 1.89 -21.80
CA GLU A 217 12.13 1.85 -20.61
C GLU A 217 13.13 0.69 -20.59
N LEU A 218 12.82 -0.43 -21.27
CA LEU A 218 13.70 -1.58 -21.37
C LEU A 218 14.95 -1.25 -22.19
N GLU A 219 14.78 -0.55 -23.30
CA GLU A 219 15.89 -0.06 -24.12
C GLU A 219 16.68 1.02 -23.37
N ALA A 220 15.99 2.00 -22.78
CA ALA A 220 16.63 3.14 -22.10
C ALA A 220 17.54 2.74 -20.94
N THR A 221 17.20 1.64 -20.24
CA THR A 221 17.97 1.12 -19.10
C THR A 221 18.90 -0.04 -19.46
N GLY A 222 18.93 -0.47 -20.73
CA GLY A 222 19.73 -1.62 -21.17
C GLY A 222 19.18 -2.97 -20.68
N ALA A 223 17.90 -3.07 -20.30
CA ALA A 223 17.28 -4.30 -19.79
C ALA A 223 17.31 -5.46 -20.81
N HIS A 224 17.25 -5.18 -22.12
CA HIS A 224 17.41 -6.23 -23.14
C HIS A 224 18.75 -6.99 -23.00
N SER A 225 19.83 -6.29 -22.63
CA SER A 225 21.12 -6.93 -22.37
C SER A 225 21.12 -7.73 -21.08
N VAL A 226 20.38 -7.29 -20.06
CA VAL A 226 20.16 -8.06 -18.82
C VAL A 226 19.51 -9.39 -19.15
N HIS A 227 18.44 -9.39 -19.94
CA HIS A 227 17.73 -10.62 -20.32
C HIS A 227 18.61 -11.62 -21.06
N ALA A 228 19.49 -11.14 -21.96
CA ALA A 228 20.47 -11.99 -22.62
C ALA A 228 21.44 -12.66 -21.64
N LEU A 229 21.90 -11.94 -20.61
CA LEU A 229 22.77 -12.50 -19.57
C LEU A 229 22.01 -13.53 -18.70
N LEU A 230 20.77 -13.22 -18.31
CA LEU A 230 19.97 -14.06 -17.42
C LEU A 230 19.57 -15.42 -18.01
N GLN A 231 19.64 -15.62 -19.33
CA GLN A 231 19.44 -16.95 -19.93
C GLN A 231 20.42 -18.02 -19.42
N SER A 232 21.61 -17.58 -18.99
CA SER A 232 22.69 -18.47 -18.55
C SER A 232 22.95 -18.39 -17.04
N LEU A 233 22.30 -17.47 -16.34
CA LEU A 233 22.45 -17.29 -14.90
C LEU A 233 21.29 -17.94 -14.16
N GLN A 234 21.56 -18.33 -12.93
CA GLN A 234 20.55 -18.78 -11.98
C GLN A 234 20.72 -17.97 -10.70
N PRO A 235 19.62 -17.62 -10.01
CA PRO A 235 19.71 -16.97 -8.71
C PRO A 235 20.31 -17.94 -7.68
N VAL A 236 21.08 -17.43 -6.72
CA VAL A 236 21.45 -18.17 -5.50
C VAL A 236 20.20 -18.45 -4.67
N ARG A 237 19.33 -17.43 -4.56
CA ARG A 237 17.96 -17.54 -4.08
C ARG A 237 17.12 -16.42 -4.69
N PRO A 238 15.80 -16.57 -4.82
CA PRO A 238 14.96 -15.43 -5.13
C PRO A 238 15.10 -14.34 -4.06
N ALA A 239 15.19 -13.09 -4.49
CA ALA A 239 15.18 -11.93 -3.61
C ALA A 239 13.74 -11.43 -3.40
N THR A 240 13.43 -10.98 -2.20
CA THR A 240 12.12 -10.40 -1.86
C THR A 240 12.19 -8.87 -1.93
N VAL A 241 11.47 -8.29 -2.88
CA VAL A 241 11.27 -6.84 -2.98
C VAL A 241 9.94 -6.49 -2.32
N ALA A 242 9.99 -5.69 -1.26
CA ALA A 242 8.82 -5.17 -0.57
C ALA A 242 8.25 -3.96 -1.31
N ILE A 243 6.97 -4.01 -1.64
CA ILE A 243 6.21 -2.91 -2.22
C ILE A 243 5.34 -2.32 -1.12
N LEU A 244 5.71 -1.14 -0.62
CA LEU A 244 4.99 -0.39 0.40
C LEU A 244 4.07 0.61 -0.29
N ASP A 245 2.82 0.20 -0.53
CA ASP A 245 1.92 0.91 -1.44
C ASP A 245 0.44 0.64 -1.11
N THR A 246 -0.48 0.72 -2.08
CA THR A 246 -1.94 0.52 -1.91
C THR A 246 -2.37 -0.94 -1.76
N GLY A 247 -1.42 -1.87 -1.86
CA GLY A 247 -1.63 -3.31 -2.02
C GLY A 247 -1.17 -3.77 -3.42
N VAL A 248 -1.24 -5.07 -3.68
CA VAL A 248 -0.91 -5.64 -5.00
C VAL A 248 -1.99 -6.62 -5.40
N ASP A 249 -2.54 -6.51 -6.62
CA ASP A 249 -3.39 -7.55 -7.20
C ASP A 249 -2.55 -8.78 -7.56
N ALA A 250 -2.44 -9.70 -6.60
CA ALA A 250 -1.66 -10.91 -6.76
C ALA A 250 -2.31 -11.94 -7.69
N THR A 251 -3.50 -11.65 -8.25
CA THR A 251 -4.18 -12.53 -9.19
C THR A 251 -3.90 -12.16 -10.65
N HIS A 252 -3.21 -11.04 -10.88
CA HIS A 252 -2.81 -10.63 -12.23
C HIS A 252 -1.90 -11.68 -12.88
N GLU A 253 -2.12 -11.96 -14.16
CA GLU A 253 -1.46 -13.05 -14.90
C GLU A 253 0.09 -12.93 -14.91
N ASP A 254 0.62 -11.71 -15.03
CA ASP A 254 2.06 -11.42 -14.95
C ASP A 254 2.64 -11.34 -13.53
N LEU A 255 1.82 -11.47 -12.48
CA LEU A 255 2.25 -11.34 -11.08
C LEU A 255 1.97 -12.58 -10.21
N ALA A 256 1.06 -13.45 -10.64
CA ALA A 256 0.53 -14.54 -9.83
C ALA A 256 1.61 -15.47 -9.25
N ASP A 257 2.69 -15.70 -10.01
CA ASP A 257 3.79 -16.60 -9.62
C ASP A 257 4.86 -15.93 -8.75
N VAL A 258 4.88 -14.60 -8.65
CA VAL A 258 5.97 -13.84 -8.00
C VAL A 258 5.52 -13.13 -6.73
N VAL A 259 4.24 -12.80 -6.59
CA VAL A 259 3.70 -12.22 -5.33
C VAL A 259 3.50 -13.33 -4.32
N THR A 260 4.41 -13.45 -3.36
CA THR A 260 4.47 -14.62 -2.45
C THR A 260 4.17 -14.29 -0.99
N HIS A 261 4.34 -13.03 -0.59
CA HIS A 261 4.21 -12.60 0.80
C HIS A 261 3.45 -11.27 0.91
N GLY A 262 3.13 -10.87 2.13
CA GLY A 262 2.49 -9.60 2.42
C GLY A 262 1.04 -9.70 2.90
N SER A 263 0.62 -8.66 3.62
CA SER A 263 -0.67 -8.62 4.33
C SER A 263 -1.85 -8.42 3.39
N ILE A 264 -1.66 -7.72 2.26
CA ILE A 264 -2.77 -7.29 1.39
C ILE A 264 -2.44 -7.53 -0.08
N ARG A 265 -2.86 -8.71 -0.54
CA ARG A 265 -2.76 -9.21 -1.91
C ARG A 265 -3.98 -8.84 -2.78
N ILE A 266 -4.68 -7.79 -2.40
CA ILE A 266 -5.81 -7.20 -3.13
C ILE A 266 -5.59 -5.69 -3.16
N ASP A 267 -5.41 -5.14 -4.35
CA ASP A 267 -5.25 -3.70 -4.55
C ASP A 267 -6.56 -3.11 -5.05
N SER A 268 -7.18 -2.22 -4.28
CA SER A 268 -8.41 -1.52 -4.68
C SER A 268 -8.16 -0.19 -5.39
N ASN A 269 -6.90 0.25 -5.47
CA ASN A 269 -6.50 1.52 -6.10
C ASN A 269 -5.90 1.29 -7.49
N GLY A 270 -4.92 0.39 -7.58
CA GLY A 270 -4.19 0.07 -8.81
C GLY A 270 -2.75 0.57 -8.87
N HIS A 271 -2.38 1.53 -8.02
CA HIS A 271 -1.02 2.06 -8.00
C HIS A 271 0.02 1.01 -7.59
N GLY A 272 -0.18 0.34 -6.46
CA GLY A 272 0.76 -0.68 -5.98
C GLY A 272 0.88 -1.89 -6.93
N THR A 273 -0.20 -2.26 -7.62
CA THR A 273 -0.19 -3.29 -8.66
C THR A 273 0.71 -2.89 -9.83
N HIS A 274 0.58 -1.65 -10.32
CA HIS A 274 1.43 -1.13 -11.41
C HIS A 274 2.91 -1.12 -11.01
N VAL A 275 3.20 -0.61 -9.81
CA VAL A 275 4.54 -0.57 -9.21
C VAL A 275 5.15 -1.98 -9.09
N ALA A 276 4.38 -2.96 -8.61
CA ALA A 276 4.81 -4.35 -8.49
C ALA A 276 5.14 -4.97 -9.87
N GLY A 277 4.34 -4.68 -10.90
CA GLY A 277 4.62 -5.10 -12.27
C GLY A 277 5.94 -4.56 -12.80
N THR A 278 6.21 -3.28 -12.60
CA THR A 278 7.48 -2.66 -13.04
C THR A 278 8.68 -3.25 -12.31
N ALA A 279 8.53 -3.62 -11.03
CA ALA A 279 9.60 -4.23 -10.26
C ALA A 279 9.88 -5.69 -10.67
N ALA A 280 8.84 -6.50 -10.94
CA ALA A 280 9.01 -7.95 -11.00
C ALA A 280 8.02 -8.75 -11.87
N ALA A 281 7.29 -8.14 -12.80
CA ALA A 281 6.47 -8.87 -13.76
C ALA A 281 7.25 -10.02 -14.42
N VAL A 282 6.65 -11.21 -14.51
CA VAL A 282 7.31 -12.39 -15.04
C VAL A 282 7.65 -12.16 -16.50
N THR A 283 8.95 -12.09 -16.82
CA THR A 283 9.40 -11.90 -18.20
C THR A 283 9.60 -13.24 -18.89
N ASN A 284 9.43 -13.27 -20.21
CA ASN A 284 9.56 -14.44 -21.07
C ASN A 284 8.45 -15.50 -20.85
N ASN A 285 7.28 -15.09 -20.35
CA ASN A 285 6.15 -15.98 -20.07
C ASN A 285 5.08 -16.02 -21.19
N ARG A 286 5.27 -15.25 -22.28
CA ARG A 286 4.35 -15.05 -23.42
C ARG A 286 3.10 -14.23 -23.09
N LEU A 287 3.11 -13.50 -21.99
CA LEU A 287 2.03 -12.65 -21.53
C LEU A 287 2.55 -11.22 -21.38
N GLY A 288 1.62 -10.28 -21.50
CA GLY A 288 1.83 -8.90 -21.08
C GLY A 288 3.20 -8.26 -21.29
N VAL A 289 3.74 -7.77 -20.17
CA VAL A 289 4.89 -6.87 -20.06
C VAL A 289 6.11 -7.60 -19.51
N ALA A 290 7.28 -7.08 -19.83
CA ALA A 290 8.55 -7.53 -19.26
C ALA A 290 9.03 -6.61 -18.11
N SER A 291 9.83 -7.19 -17.21
CA SER A 291 10.59 -6.56 -16.15
C SER A 291 11.99 -7.21 -16.10
N MET A 292 12.81 -6.95 -15.09
CA MET A 292 14.09 -7.65 -14.93
C MET A 292 13.97 -9.09 -14.39
N ASN A 293 12.76 -9.57 -14.09
CA ASN A 293 12.52 -10.87 -13.49
C ASN A 293 12.39 -11.99 -14.55
N TRP A 294 13.52 -12.33 -15.19
CA TRP A 294 13.56 -13.36 -16.24
C TRP A 294 12.98 -14.69 -15.76
N GLU A 295 11.94 -15.16 -16.46
CA GLU A 295 11.17 -16.37 -16.17
C GLU A 295 10.60 -16.43 -14.73
N GLY A 296 10.51 -15.28 -14.05
CA GLY A 296 10.04 -15.21 -12.67
C GLY A 296 11.00 -15.85 -11.66
N ALA A 297 12.26 -16.11 -12.04
CA ALA A 297 13.17 -16.89 -11.21
C ALA A 297 13.84 -16.07 -10.09
N PHE A 298 14.04 -14.76 -10.29
CA PHE A 298 14.97 -13.96 -9.50
C PHE A 298 14.29 -13.16 -8.39
N ILE A 299 13.12 -12.60 -8.66
CA ILE A 299 12.46 -11.65 -7.76
C ILE A 299 11.12 -12.21 -7.29
N ARG A 300 10.82 -11.97 -6.02
CA ARG A 300 9.52 -12.16 -5.38
C ARG A 300 9.04 -10.83 -4.84
N ILE A 301 7.73 -10.64 -4.85
CA ILE A 301 7.09 -9.45 -4.30
C ILE A 301 6.46 -9.80 -2.94
N ALA A 302 6.73 -8.92 -1.97
CA ALA A 302 6.01 -8.86 -0.70
C ALA A 302 5.21 -7.55 -0.65
N ALA A 303 3.89 -7.64 -0.50
CA ALA A 303 3.00 -6.48 -0.52
C ALA A 303 2.69 -5.99 0.90
N TYR A 304 3.12 -4.78 1.25
CA TYR A 304 2.80 -4.14 2.51
C TYR A 304 1.89 -2.94 2.22
N GLN A 305 0.67 -2.96 2.76
CA GLN A 305 -0.23 -1.84 2.56
C GLN A 305 0.18 -0.66 3.45
N ALA A 306 0.83 0.33 2.85
CA ALA A 306 1.16 1.60 3.48
C ALA A 306 0.10 2.68 3.17
N LEU A 307 -0.69 2.47 2.11
CA LEU A 307 -1.71 3.41 1.61
C LEU A 307 -3.06 2.72 1.46
N SER A 308 -4.14 3.44 1.75
CA SER A 308 -5.52 2.95 1.63
C SER A 308 -6.00 2.86 0.18
N ALA A 309 -7.27 2.46 -0.03
CA ALA A 309 -7.92 2.44 -1.35
C ALA A 309 -7.96 3.82 -2.05
N ASN A 310 -8.08 4.88 -1.26
CA ASN A 310 -7.98 6.27 -1.75
C ASN A 310 -6.54 6.72 -1.92
N GLY A 311 -5.60 5.80 -1.67
CA GLY A 311 -4.18 6.00 -1.76
C GLY A 311 -3.63 6.95 -0.70
N THR A 312 -4.26 6.96 0.47
CA THR A 312 -3.81 7.77 1.61
C THR A 312 -3.33 6.89 2.76
N GLY A 313 -2.23 7.26 3.41
CA GLY A 313 -1.64 6.52 4.54
C GLY A 313 -1.35 7.45 5.71
N THR A 314 -1.25 6.93 6.93
CA THR A 314 -0.78 7.68 8.11
C THR A 314 0.74 7.56 8.24
N LEU A 315 1.39 8.48 8.96
CA LEU A 315 2.82 8.34 9.29
C LEU A 315 3.09 7.03 10.02
N GLU A 316 2.25 6.71 11.00
CA GLU A 316 2.29 5.44 11.73
C GLU A 316 2.13 4.25 10.79
N GLY A 317 1.12 4.24 9.90
CA GLY A 317 0.88 3.10 9.01
C GLY A 317 2.01 2.88 8.00
N ILE A 318 2.64 3.96 7.52
CA ILE A 318 3.83 3.88 6.67
C ILE A 318 5.02 3.36 7.46
N ALA A 319 5.26 3.87 8.67
CA ALA A 319 6.33 3.39 9.54
C ALA A 319 6.13 1.90 9.90
N GLN A 320 4.89 1.48 10.19
CA GLN A 320 4.55 0.08 10.49
C GLN A 320 4.84 -0.80 9.28
N ALA A 321 4.51 -0.36 8.07
CA ALA A 321 4.82 -1.11 6.85
C ALA A 321 6.34 -1.27 6.62
N ILE A 322 7.15 -0.27 6.96
CA ILE A 322 8.63 -0.35 6.93
C ILE A 322 9.13 -1.33 8.00
N VAL A 323 8.59 -1.23 9.22
CA VAL A 323 8.93 -2.12 10.34
C VAL A 323 8.60 -3.57 10.01
N ASP A 324 7.41 -3.84 9.46
CA ASP A 324 6.97 -5.18 9.07
C ASP A 324 7.87 -5.76 7.97
N ALA A 325 8.13 -4.99 6.91
CA ALA A 325 9.04 -5.41 5.85
C ALA A 325 10.47 -5.68 6.37
N THR A 326 10.95 -4.86 7.30
CA THR A 326 12.26 -5.04 7.92
C THR A 326 12.30 -6.28 8.81
N THR A 327 11.24 -6.52 9.57
CA THR A 327 11.11 -7.68 10.47
C THR A 327 11.00 -8.98 9.68
N ASP A 328 10.33 -8.94 8.52
CA ASP A 328 10.24 -10.05 7.57
C ASP A 328 11.55 -10.27 6.78
N ASN A 329 12.57 -9.44 7.02
CA ASN A 329 13.91 -9.56 6.45
C ASN A 329 13.89 -9.62 4.91
N VAL A 330 13.15 -8.68 4.30
CA VAL A 330 13.13 -8.48 2.84
C VAL A 330 14.49 -8.01 2.32
N ASP A 331 14.72 -8.14 1.02
CA ASP A 331 16.00 -7.78 0.39
C ASP A 331 16.08 -6.33 -0.08
N VAL A 332 14.93 -5.72 -0.38
CA VAL A 332 14.80 -4.33 -0.83
C VAL A 332 13.44 -3.78 -0.40
N ILE A 333 13.38 -2.55 0.08
CA ILE A 333 12.13 -1.82 0.33
C ILE A 333 11.93 -0.77 -0.77
N SER A 334 10.78 -0.82 -1.44
CA SER A 334 10.38 0.13 -2.49
C SER A 334 9.20 0.96 -2.03
N MET A 335 9.38 2.28 -1.97
CA MET A 335 8.38 3.23 -1.49
C MET A 335 8.07 4.29 -2.57
N SER A 336 6.99 4.07 -3.29
CA SER A 336 6.48 5.00 -4.31
C SER A 336 5.48 6.01 -3.71
N LEU A 337 5.86 6.63 -2.60
CA LEU A 337 5.04 7.53 -1.80
C LEU A 337 5.87 8.67 -1.22
N GLY A 338 5.22 9.77 -0.85
CA GLY A 338 5.90 10.88 -0.21
C GLY A 338 4.99 12.09 0.00
N ALA A 339 5.44 13.02 0.83
CA ALA A 339 4.74 14.29 1.07
C ALA A 339 5.73 15.41 1.45
N ASP A 340 5.31 16.66 1.24
CA ASP A 340 5.97 17.84 1.82
C ASP A 340 5.28 18.14 3.16
N THR A 341 6.00 18.03 4.28
CA THR A 341 5.46 18.39 5.62
C THR A 341 5.41 19.91 5.84
N GLY A 342 6.05 20.70 4.98
CA GLY A 342 6.32 22.13 5.24
C GLY A 342 7.22 22.37 6.47
N GLY A 343 7.87 21.33 6.99
CA GLY A 343 8.60 21.32 8.25
C GLY A 343 9.68 20.22 8.31
N PRO A 344 10.20 19.87 9.49
CA PRO A 344 11.18 18.80 9.61
C PRO A 344 10.59 17.45 9.19
N THR A 345 11.47 16.54 8.77
CA THR A 345 11.10 15.15 8.48
C THR A 345 10.57 14.47 9.74
N PRO A 346 9.41 13.80 9.67
CA PRO A 346 8.85 13.07 10.81
C PRO A 346 9.83 12.07 11.41
N LYS A 347 9.99 12.07 12.73
CA LYS A 347 10.94 11.22 13.45
C LYS A 347 10.61 9.75 13.24
N VAL A 348 9.34 9.36 13.35
CA VAL A 348 8.91 7.96 13.23
C VAL A 348 9.31 7.34 11.88
N ILE A 349 9.25 8.13 10.79
CA ILE A 349 9.64 7.67 9.44
C ILE A 349 11.15 7.54 9.34
N ARG A 350 11.90 8.53 9.85
CA ARG A 350 13.36 8.48 9.87
C ARG A 350 13.87 7.28 10.65
N ASP A 351 13.28 6.99 11.79
CA ASP A 351 13.71 5.89 12.65
C ASP A 351 13.33 4.53 12.07
N ALA A 352 12.14 4.40 11.45
CA ALA A 352 11.76 3.20 10.71
C ALA A 352 12.70 2.92 9.52
N ILE A 353 13.11 3.95 8.78
CA ILE A 353 14.10 3.82 7.70
C ILE A 353 15.48 3.47 8.27
N ALA A 354 15.89 4.12 9.37
CA ALA A 354 17.14 3.80 10.04
C ALA A 354 17.17 2.34 10.50
N PHE A 355 16.05 1.80 10.98
CA PHE A 355 15.91 0.39 11.31
C PHE A 355 16.14 -0.51 10.08
N ALA A 356 15.48 -0.23 8.94
CA ALA A 356 15.71 -0.98 7.69
C ALA A 356 17.18 -0.95 7.25
N LEU A 357 17.79 0.25 7.25
CA LEU A 357 19.19 0.43 6.88
C LEU A 357 20.15 -0.28 7.85
N SER A 358 19.83 -0.33 9.14
CA SER A 358 20.63 -1.05 10.15
C SER A 358 20.65 -2.58 9.92
N ARG A 359 19.62 -3.09 9.23
CA ARG A 359 19.51 -4.49 8.78
C ARG A 359 20.08 -4.71 7.38
N ASP A 360 20.80 -3.72 6.83
CA ASP A 360 21.36 -3.73 5.48
C ASP A 360 20.31 -3.88 4.37
N ILE A 361 19.07 -3.44 4.62
CA ILE A 361 18.00 -3.44 3.63
C ILE A 361 18.00 -2.08 2.90
N PRO A 362 18.32 -2.02 1.60
CA PRO A 362 18.25 -0.78 0.84
C PRO A 362 16.79 -0.30 0.75
N VAL A 363 16.58 0.99 1.04
CA VAL A 363 15.30 1.68 0.92
C VAL A 363 15.34 2.58 -0.30
N VAL A 364 14.47 2.31 -1.28
CA VAL A 364 14.36 3.05 -2.54
C VAL A 364 13.08 3.87 -2.51
N VAL A 365 13.19 5.19 -2.73
CA VAL A 365 12.10 6.14 -2.55
C VAL A 365 11.93 7.03 -3.79
N SER A 366 10.69 7.39 -4.11
CA SER A 366 10.41 8.31 -5.21
C SER A 366 10.78 9.76 -4.84
N ALA A 367 11.26 10.52 -5.83
CA ALA A 367 11.65 11.93 -5.60
C ALA A 367 10.44 12.88 -5.45
N GLY A 368 9.28 12.51 -5.99
CA GLY A 368 8.07 13.33 -6.02
C GLY A 368 7.72 13.94 -7.38
N ASN A 369 6.44 14.35 -7.53
CA ASN A 369 5.85 14.71 -8.82
C ASN A 369 5.35 16.17 -8.88
N ASN A 370 5.94 17.08 -8.10
CA ASN A 370 5.52 18.49 -8.05
C ASN A 370 6.41 19.43 -8.86
N GLY A 371 7.47 18.92 -9.49
CA GLY A 371 8.48 19.70 -10.21
C GLY A 371 9.32 20.58 -9.28
N THR A 372 9.33 20.29 -7.97
CA THR A 372 9.98 21.06 -6.91
C THR A 372 11.28 20.38 -6.45
N ASP A 373 11.80 20.76 -5.28
CA ASP A 373 12.98 20.14 -4.67
C ASP A 373 12.58 18.93 -3.82
N ALA A 374 13.17 17.76 -4.10
CA ALA A 374 12.92 16.52 -3.37
C ALA A 374 13.46 16.57 -1.93
N ASP A 375 14.40 17.46 -1.62
CA ASP A 375 14.90 17.69 -0.26
C ASP A 375 13.81 18.21 0.71
N ARG A 376 12.72 18.73 0.16
CA ARG A 376 11.54 19.17 0.90
C ARG A 376 10.51 18.05 1.11
N GLN A 377 10.77 16.86 0.57
CA GLN A 377 9.83 15.75 0.62
C GLN A 377 10.42 14.61 1.43
N PHE A 378 9.62 14.06 2.33
CA PHE A 378 9.94 12.81 2.99
C PHE A 378 9.15 11.67 2.31
N PRO A 379 9.70 10.45 2.25
CA PRO A 379 10.99 10.02 2.79
C PRO A 379 12.21 10.36 1.91
N ALA A 380 12.06 11.08 0.78
CA ALA A 380 13.17 11.39 -0.13
C ALA A 380 14.33 12.15 0.51
N ASN A 381 14.08 12.93 1.56
CA ASN A 381 15.07 13.70 2.30
C ASN A 381 15.64 12.97 3.54
N VAL A 382 15.37 11.68 3.70
CA VAL A 382 15.94 10.86 4.78
C VAL A 382 17.32 10.37 4.37
N ASP A 383 18.32 10.52 5.24
CA ASP A 383 19.68 10.08 4.95
C ASP A 383 19.76 8.57 4.69
N GLY A 384 20.56 8.19 3.70
CA GLY A 384 20.85 6.79 3.37
C GLY A 384 19.86 6.11 2.41
N VAL A 385 18.69 6.68 2.16
CA VAL A 385 17.75 6.16 1.13
C VAL A 385 18.28 6.41 -0.28
N ILE A 386 17.88 5.59 -1.25
CA ILE A 386 18.16 5.79 -2.67
C ILE A 386 16.97 6.52 -3.29
N VAL A 387 17.20 7.74 -3.78
CA VAL A 387 16.14 8.63 -4.27
C VAL A 387 16.08 8.59 -5.79
N VAL A 388 14.89 8.31 -6.32
CA VAL A 388 14.69 8.07 -7.75
C VAL A 388 13.91 9.19 -8.42
N GLY A 389 14.59 9.93 -9.30
CA GLY A 389 13.98 10.89 -10.22
C GLY A 389 13.43 10.24 -11.49
N ALA A 390 12.56 10.94 -12.21
CA ALA A 390 11.93 10.43 -13.43
C ALA A 390 12.42 11.15 -14.69
N VAL A 391 12.75 10.38 -15.72
CA VAL A 391 12.95 10.86 -17.09
C VAL A 391 11.79 10.50 -18.00
N ASP A 392 11.65 11.26 -19.09
CA ASP A 392 10.83 10.89 -20.23
C ASP A 392 11.63 10.15 -21.31
N ARG A 393 10.95 9.78 -22.40
CA ARG A 393 11.53 9.06 -23.56
C ARG A 393 12.65 9.81 -24.29
N ASN A 394 12.78 11.12 -24.08
CA ASN A 394 13.86 11.93 -24.65
C ASN A 394 15.07 12.00 -23.71
N LEU A 395 15.01 11.32 -22.56
CA LEU A 395 16.00 11.36 -21.47
C LEU A 395 16.13 12.75 -20.82
N ASP A 396 15.11 13.59 -21.02
CA ASP A 396 14.93 14.82 -20.29
C ASP A 396 14.26 14.53 -18.94
N ARG A 397 14.45 15.41 -17.96
CA ARG A 397 13.70 15.34 -16.70
C ARG A 397 12.22 15.45 -17.02
N ALA A 398 11.43 14.46 -16.60
CA ALA A 398 9.99 14.56 -16.72
C ALA A 398 9.50 15.81 -15.95
N SER A 399 8.63 16.62 -16.56
CA SER A 399 8.29 17.95 -16.02
C SER A 399 7.74 17.94 -14.59
N PHE A 400 7.09 16.84 -14.20
CA PHE A 400 6.61 16.62 -12.84
C PHE A 400 7.72 16.19 -11.87
N SER A 401 8.81 15.58 -12.33
CA SER A 401 9.84 15.04 -11.43
C SER A 401 10.46 16.15 -10.61
N ASN A 402 10.41 15.97 -9.29
CA ASN A 402 11.21 16.80 -8.39
C ASN A 402 12.71 16.62 -8.70
N THR A 403 13.47 17.66 -8.41
CA THR A 403 14.92 17.68 -8.55
C THR A 403 15.58 17.14 -7.30
N THR A 404 16.69 16.43 -7.43
CA THR A 404 17.37 15.73 -6.33
C THR A 404 18.78 16.27 -6.08
N ARG A 405 19.06 17.52 -6.48
CA ARG A 405 20.41 18.10 -6.61
C ARG A 405 21.26 18.08 -5.34
N THR A 406 20.63 18.12 -4.17
CA THR A 406 21.30 18.13 -2.85
C THR A 406 21.39 16.74 -2.22
N LEU A 407 20.67 15.77 -2.76
CA LEU A 407 20.57 14.42 -2.20
C LEU A 407 21.78 13.57 -2.62
N GLU A 408 22.35 12.86 -1.65
CA GLU A 408 23.59 12.09 -1.80
C GLU A 408 23.41 10.89 -2.75
N ARG A 409 22.36 10.09 -2.51
CA ARG A 409 22.09 8.85 -3.25
C ARG A 409 20.98 9.03 -4.27
N ARG A 410 21.24 9.89 -5.25
CA ARG A 410 20.29 10.21 -6.32
C ARG A 410 20.56 9.44 -7.62
N ILE A 411 19.51 8.92 -8.22
CA ILE A 411 19.55 8.27 -9.54
C ILE A 411 18.27 8.58 -10.30
N ALA A 412 18.31 8.56 -11.63
CA ALA A 412 17.14 8.70 -12.47
C ALA A 412 16.75 7.36 -13.10
N ALA A 413 15.45 7.15 -13.32
CA ALA A 413 14.95 6.04 -14.12
C ALA A 413 13.74 6.49 -14.97
N PRO A 414 13.36 5.73 -16.02
CA PRO A 414 12.17 6.00 -16.80
C PRO A 414 10.92 6.13 -15.91
N GLY A 415 10.21 7.26 -16.00
CA GLY A 415 9.01 7.50 -15.20
C GLY A 415 7.85 8.13 -15.96
N SER A 416 7.98 8.38 -17.26
CA SER A 416 6.88 8.91 -18.10
C SER A 416 6.34 7.85 -19.06
N ASN A 417 5.02 7.67 -19.06
CA ASN A 417 4.29 6.70 -19.89
C ASN A 417 4.84 5.28 -19.76
N ILE A 418 5.04 4.83 -18.52
CA ILE A 418 5.56 3.50 -18.21
C ILE A 418 4.40 2.50 -18.23
N LEU A 419 4.51 1.50 -19.10
CA LEU A 419 3.52 0.46 -19.28
C LEU A 419 3.74 -0.66 -18.25
N SER A 420 2.70 -1.01 -17.50
CA SER A 420 2.76 -2.09 -16.52
C SER A 420 1.37 -2.71 -16.32
N VAL A 421 1.31 -3.70 -15.43
CA VAL A 421 0.10 -4.43 -15.06
C VAL A 421 -0.94 -3.55 -14.37
N ARG A 422 -2.22 -3.90 -14.52
CA ARG A 422 -3.36 -3.16 -13.98
C ARG A 422 -4.19 -4.06 -13.07
N THR A 423 -4.62 -3.53 -11.92
CA THR A 423 -5.63 -4.20 -11.07
C THR A 423 -6.87 -4.62 -11.85
N GLY A 424 -7.32 -5.84 -11.61
CA GLY A 424 -8.48 -6.43 -12.28
C GLY A 424 -8.17 -6.98 -13.68
N GLY A 425 -6.89 -7.01 -14.07
CA GLY A 425 -6.40 -7.55 -15.33
C GLY A 425 -6.07 -6.51 -16.39
N GLY A 426 -5.17 -6.89 -17.29
CA GLY A 426 -4.71 -6.06 -18.40
C GLY A 426 -3.61 -5.09 -18.00
N TYR A 427 -3.35 -4.10 -18.86
CA TYR A 427 -2.15 -3.26 -18.77
C TYR A 427 -2.52 -1.79 -18.93
N VAL A 428 -1.75 -0.91 -18.29
CA VAL A 428 -1.98 0.54 -18.31
C VAL A 428 -0.67 1.31 -18.25
N SER A 429 -0.63 2.47 -18.91
CA SER A 429 0.50 3.39 -18.83
C SER A 429 0.25 4.43 -17.74
N MET A 430 1.24 4.61 -16.86
CA MET A 430 1.24 5.63 -15.80
C MET A 430 2.49 6.50 -15.90
N SER A 431 2.41 7.72 -15.37
CA SER A 431 3.54 8.65 -15.30
C SER A 431 3.73 9.21 -13.89
N GLY A 432 4.94 9.04 -13.36
CA GLY A 432 5.40 9.57 -12.09
C GLY A 432 6.75 8.98 -11.68
N THR A 433 7.40 9.61 -10.70
CA THR A 433 8.57 9.05 -10.00
C THR A 433 8.26 7.72 -9.32
N SER A 434 6.97 7.46 -9.03
CA SER A 434 6.47 6.16 -8.58
C SER A 434 6.71 5.01 -9.55
N MET A 435 6.80 5.26 -10.85
CA MET A 435 7.09 4.22 -11.87
C MET A 435 8.60 4.07 -12.09
N ALA A 436 9.38 5.13 -11.86
CA ALA A 436 10.84 5.09 -11.91
C ALA A 436 11.44 4.29 -10.74
N THR A 437 10.88 4.48 -9.54
CA THR A 437 11.31 3.83 -8.29
C THR A 437 11.38 2.29 -8.35
N PRO A 438 10.32 1.57 -8.77
CA PRO A 438 10.34 0.11 -8.85
C PRO A 438 11.33 -0.45 -9.88
N ALA A 439 11.70 0.32 -10.91
CA ALA A 439 12.74 -0.11 -11.84
C ALA A 439 14.10 -0.23 -11.12
N VAL A 440 14.45 0.74 -10.28
CA VAL A 440 15.66 0.66 -9.44
C VAL A 440 15.54 -0.49 -8.44
N SER A 441 14.41 -0.59 -7.72
CA SER A 441 14.17 -1.66 -6.74
C SER A 441 14.27 -3.06 -7.34
N GLY A 442 13.75 -3.25 -8.55
CA GLY A 442 13.84 -4.50 -9.31
C GLY A 442 15.29 -4.89 -9.64
N LEU A 443 16.13 -3.92 -10.05
CA LEU A 443 17.55 -4.20 -10.31
C LEU A 443 18.28 -4.59 -9.01
N LEU A 444 18.04 -3.88 -7.91
CA LEU A 444 18.65 -4.22 -6.62
C LEU A 444 18.22 -5.62 -6.15
N GLY A 445 16.94 -5.96 -6.34
CA GLY A 445 16.42 -7.30 -6.08
C GLY A 445 17.11 -8.37 -6.95
N LEU A 446 17.25 -8.12 -8.26
CA LEU A 446 17.97 -9.02 -9.16
C LEU A 446 19.42 -9.27 -8.69
N LEU A 447 20.13 -8.20 -8.33
CA LEU A 447 21.52 -8.29 -7.84
C LEU A 447 21.61 -9.07 -6.53
N ARG A 448 20.69 -8.84 -5.57
CA ARG A 448 20.59 -9.63 -4.33
C ARG A 448 20.25 -11.09 -4.59
N ALA A 449 19.44 -11.39 -5.61
CA ALA A 449 19.09 -12.75 -5.97
C ALA A 449 20.32 -13.54 -6.49
N LEU A 450 21.20 -12.84 -7.22
CA LEU A 450 22.47 -13.39 -7.71
C LEU A 450 23.54 -13.46 -6.62
N ASN A 451 23.59 -12.49 -5.70
CA ASN A 451 24.50 -12.49 -4.56
C ASN A 451 23.85 -11.86 -3.32
N PRO A 452 23.32 -12.70 -2.40
CA PRO A 452 22.70 -12.24 -1.18
C PRO A 452 23.62 -11.48 -0.21
N SER A 453 24.94 -11.54 -0.40
CA SER A 453 25.92 -10.87 0.46
C SER A 453 26.26 -9.43 0.03
N LEU A 454 25.75 -8.96 -1.11
CA LEU A 454 25.98 -7.57 -1.56
C LEU A 454 25.34 -6.59 -0.60
N THR A 455 26.15 -5.78 0.10
CA THR A 455 25.59 -4.80 1.03
C THR A 455 24.85 -3.68 0.31
N THR A 456 24.01 -2.93 1.02
CA THR A 456 23.38 -1.70 0.53
C THR A 456 24.43 -0.74 -0.07
N ARG A 457 25.61 -0.68 0.54
CA ARG A 457 26.74 0.13 0.05
C ARG A 457 27.27 -0.39 -1.29
N ASP A 458 27.43 -1.71 -1.43
CA ASP A 458 27.96 -2.32 -2.65
C ASP A 458 26.95 -2.24 -3.80
N LEU A 459 25.67 -2.45 -3.49
CA LEU A 459 24.55 -2.25 -4.41
C LEU A 459 24.51 -0.81 -4.93
N TRP A 460 24.54 0.18 -4.02
CA TRP A 460 24.57 1.59 -4.40
C TRP A 460 25.80 1.93 -5.24
N ALA A 461 26.99 1.47 -4.84
CA ALA A 461 28.22 1.72 -5.59
C ALA A 461 28.11 1.16 -7.02
N LEU A 462 27.61 -0.07 -7.18
CA LEU A 462 27.44 -0.70 -8.47
C LEU A 462 26.52 0.12 -9.38
N ILE A 463 25.29 0.43 -8.93
CA ILE A 463 24.34 1.15 -9.78
C ILE A 463 24.77 2.60 -10.06
N ARG A 464 25.46 3.24 -9.12
CA ARG A 464 26.01 4.60 -9.30
C ARG A 464 27.14 4.61 -10.32
N ASP A 465 28.08 3.67 -10.20
CA ASP A 465 29.30 3.64 -11.02
C ASP A 465 29.01 3.23 -12.47
N THR A 466 27.89 2.53 -12.71
CA THR A 466 27.46 2.10 -14.04
C THR A 466 26.39 2.99 -14.65
N ALA A 467 25.87 3.96 -13.90
CA ALA A 467 24.80 4.84 -14.37
C ALA A 467 25.25 5.66 -15.59
N THR A 468 24.33 5.87 -16.52
CA THR A 468 24.56 6.62 -17.75
C THR A 468 24.41 8.11 -17.48
N ASP A 469 25.43 8.91 -17.82
CA ASP A 469 25.29 10.36 -17.80
C ASP A 469 24.33 10.82 -18.90
N ILE A 470 23.33 11.62 -18.52
CA ILE A 470 22.26 12.12 -19.39
C ILE A 470 22.14 13.64 -19.22
N PRO A 471 21.55 14.37 -20.19
CA PRO A 471 21.41 15.82 -20.09
C PRO A 471 20.76 16.28 -18.77
N ALA A 472 19.75 15.55 -18.30
CA ALA A 472 19.02 15.83 -17.07
C ALA A 472 19.77 15.44 -15.77
N ALA A 473 20.94 14.82 -15.84
CA ALA A 473 21.61 14.24 -14.67
C ALA A 473 21.98 15.28 -13.60
N HIS A 474 22.25 16.51 -14.02
CA HIS A 474 22.51 17.64 -13.13
C HIS A 474 21.29 18.06 -12.30
N GLU A 475 20.07 17.66 -12.68
CA GLU A 475 18.83 17.94 -11.94
C GLU A 475 18.36 16.76 -11.08
N ILE A 476 18.50 15.53 -11.60
CA ILE A 476 17.86 14.33 -11.02
C ILE A 476 18.79 13.13 -10.77
N GLY A 477 20.09 13.26 -11.07
CA GLY A 477 21.05 12.15 -11.03
C GLY A 477 21.15 11.41 -12.36
N PRO A 478 22.22 10.61 -12.56
CA PRO A 478 22.45 9.88 -13.79
C PRO A 478 21.39 8.78 -13.99
N LEU A 479 21.18 8.35 -15.23
CA LEU A 479 20.19 7.34 -15.59
C LEU A 479 20.64 5.94 -15.17
N LEU A 480 19.75 5.17 -14.55
CA LEU A 480 19.91 3.75 -14.28
C LEU A 480 20.31 2.99 -15.56
N ASN A 481 21.39 2.22 -15.49
CA ASN A 481 21.82 1.32 -16.55
C ASN A 481 21.94 -0.10 -16.00
N SER A 482 20.84 -0.83 -16.08
CA SER A 482 20.71 -2.20 -15.58
C SER A 482 21.65 -3.17 -16.31
N GLY A 483 21.84 -2.97 -17.62
CA GLY A 483 22.74 -3.76 -18.44
C GLY A 483 24.20 -3.65 -17.98
N ALA A 484 24.69 -2.42 -17.86
CA ALA A 484 26.05 -2.16 -17.39
C ALA A 484 26.26 -2.62 -15.93
N ALA A 485 25.25 -2.43 -15.07
CA ALA A 485 25.30 -2.91 -13.68
C ALA A 485 25.48 -4.42 -13.59
N LEU A 486 24.65 -5.20 -14.30
CA LEU A 486 24.76 -6.65 -14.27
C LEU A 486 26.06 -7.14 -14.92
N GLN A 487 26.51 -6.50 -16.00
CA GLN A 487 27.78 -6.83 -16.64
C GLN A 487 28.98 -6.57 -15.72
N GLN A 488 29.02 -5.42 -15.04
CA GLN A 488 30.08 -5.11 -14.09
C GLN A 488 30.10 -6.08 -12.90
N TYR A 489 28.92 -6.48 -12.41
CA TYR A 489 28.82 -7.54 -11.39
C TYR A 489 29.39 -8.89 -11.86
N GLN A 490 29.14 -9.29 -13.11
CA GLN A 490 29.71 -10.54 -13.64
C GLN A 490 31.24 -10.49 -13.75
N ILE A 491 31.79 -9.35 -14.19
CA ILE A 491 33.25 -9.18 -14.31
C ILE A 491 33.91 -9.30 -12.94
N SER A 492 33.34 -8.66 -11.91
CA SER A 492 33.91 -8.72 -10.55
C SER A 492 33.88 -10.13 -9.95
N MET A 493 32.89 -10.96 -10.30
CA MET A 493 32.85 -12.38 -9.92
C MET A 493 33.97 -13.19 -10.61
N THR A 494 34.21 -12.96 -11.91
CA THR A 494 35.25 -13.69 -12.63
C THR A 494 36.68 -13.36 -12.19
N ASP A 495 36.92 -12.14 -11.71
CA ASP A 495 38.22 -11.70 -11.21
C ASP A 495 38.55 -12.29 -9.82
N VAL A 496 37.53 -12.62 -9.02
CA VAL A 496 37.70 -13.28 -7.70
C VAL A 496 37.99 -14.77 -7.84
N GLU A 497 37.59 -15.41 -8.94
CA GLU A 497 37.82 -16.84 -9.22
C GLU A 497 39.08 -17.13 -10.07
N GLY A 498 39.95 -16.13 -10.32
CA GLY A 498 41.28 -16.28 -10.94
C GLY A 498 42.32 -16.99 -10.03
N PRO A 499 43.36 -17.65 -10.60
CA PRO A 499 43.71 -19.04 -10.30
C PRO A 499 44.34 -19.26 -8.90
N LEU A 500 43.56 -19.79 -7.97
CA LEU A 500 44.04 -20.58 -6.82
C LEU A 500 43.92 -22.10 -7.05
N GLN A 501 43.89 -22.53 -8.32
CA GLN A 501 44.13 -23.91 -8.71
C GLN A 501 45.46 -24.02 -9.48
N ASN A 502 46.57 -23.89 -8.76
CA ASN A 502 47.89 -24.49 -9.05
C ASN A 502 48.95 -23.86 -8.13
N MET A 503 48.96 -24.22 -6.85
CA MET A 503 50.16 -24.32 -6.00
C MET A 503 49.94 -25.33 -4.88
#